data_AF-A0A443S4N5-F1
#
_entry.id   AF-A0A443S4N5-F1
#
_cell.length_a   1.000
_cell.length_b   1.000
_cell.length_c   1.000
_cell.angle_alpha   90.00
_cell.angle_beta   90.00
_cell.angle_gamma   90.00
#
_symmetry.space_group_name_H-M   'P 1'
#
loop_
_entity.id
_entity.type
_entity.pdbx_description
1 polymer ?
#
loop_
_entity_poly.entity_id
_entity_poly.type
_entity_poly.pdbx_seq_one_letter_code
_entity_poly.pdbx_strand_id
1 'polypeptide(L)'
;KKGSCQVECNSFFPYIIDLCFGKFIASLEKSGNILIALRSVEQRDKNLIMGVGETFFFIPYPIVFGAIIDSSCLMWDEKCGKRGNCWVYDNEKLRYYLHGATFVCITVGSVFDLATLKHPTHHKESATKYR
;
A
#
# COMPACT_ATOMS: atom_id res chain seq x y z
N LYS A 1 -3.68 -32.55 24.36
CA LYS A 1 -4.56 -31.56 23.69
C LYS A 1 -4.33 -30.21 24.33
N LYS A 2 -3.58 -29.31 23.69
CA LYS A 2 -3.55 -27.88 24.05
C LYS A 2 -4.17 -27.14 22.87
N GLY A 3 -5.46 -26.86 23.00
CA GLY A 3 -6.22 -26.03 22.10
C GLY A 3 -6.41 -24.65 22.72
N SER A 4 -6.47 -23.64 21.85
CA SER A 4 -6.59 -22.20 22.09
C SER A 4 -5.27 -21.46 22.31
N CYS A 5 -4.86 -20.77 21.24
CA CYS A 5 -3.90 -19.67 21.24
C CYS A 5 -4.47 -18.54 22.10
N GLN A 6 -3.70 -18.03 23.07
CA GLN A 6 -4.09 -16.83 23.80
C GLN A 6 -3.87 -15.63 22.89
N VAL A 7 -4.94 -15.12 22.31
CA VAL A 7 -4.91 -13.87 21.56
C VAL A 7 -4.80 -12.76 22.61
N GLU A 8 -3.63 -12.14 22.74
CA GLU A 8 -3.48 -10.95 23.56
C GLU A 8 -4.36 -9.82 22.99
N CYS A 9 -5.55 -9.64 23.58
CA CYS A 9 -6.53 -8.65 23.13
C CYS A 9 -6.05 -7.19 23.29
N ASN A 10 -4.98 -6.95 24.04
CA ASN A 10 -4.48 -5.58 24.28
C ASN A 10 -3.94 -4.91 23.01
N SER A 11 -3.34 -5.70 22.10
CA SER A 11 -2.80 -5.19 20.83
C SER A 11 -3.87 -4.99 19.74
N PHE A 12 -5.12 -5.37 20.00
CA PHE A 12 -6.20 -5.27 19.02
C PHE A 12 -6.65 -3.82 18.78
N PHE A 13 -6.95 -3.08 19.85
CA PHE A 13 -7.39 -1.69 19.76
C PHE A 13 -6.38 -0.74 19.09
N PRO A 14 -5.08 -0.72 19.46
CA PRO A 14 -4.12 0.15 18.77
C PRO A 14 -4.00 -0.21 17.29
N TYR A 15 -3.98 -1.51 16.95
CA TYR A 15 -3.94 -1.96 15.57
C TYR A 15 -5.13 -1.46 14.73
N ILE A 16 -6.35 -1.46 15.28
CA ILE A 16 -7.53 -0.94 14.57
C ILE A 16 -7.41 0.56 14.34
N ILE A 17 -6.91 1.33 15.32
CA ILE A 17 -6.70 2.77 15.19
C ILE A 17 -5.68 3.06 14.08
N ASP A 18 -4.52 2.38 14.11
CA ASP A 18 -3.48 2.53 13.10
C ASP A 18 -3.98 2.16 11.70
N LEU A 19 -4.78 1.09 11.60
CA LEU A 19 -5.40 0.66 10.35
C LEU A 19 -6.35 1.73 9.82
N CYS A 20 -7.26 2.24 10.65
CA CYS A 20 -8.20 3.29 10.25
C CYS A 20 -7.47 4.56 9.79
N PHE A 21 -6.47 5.00 10.56
CA PHE A 21 -5.68 6.17 10.25
C PHE A 21 -4.89 6.01 8.93
N GLY A 22 -4.20 4.87 8.76
CA GLY A 22 -3.47 4.57 7.53
C GLY A 22 -4.38 4.51 6.30
N LYS A 23 -5.58 3.90 6.42
CA LYS A 23 -6.56 3.87 5.31
C LYS A 23 -7.14 5.24 4.99
N PHE A 24 -7.33 6.09 6.00
CA PHE A 24 -7.76 7.47 5.78
C PHE A 24 -6.73 8.25 4.94
N ILE A 25 -5.44 8.20 5.30
CA ILE A 25 -4.37 8.83 4.52
C ILE A 25 -4.32 8.28 3.09
N ALA A 26 -4.35 6.96 2.93
CA ALA A 26 -4.33 6.33 1.61
C ALA A 26 -5.49 6.79 0.71
N SER A 27 -6.67 7.00 1.28
CA SER A 27 -7.83 7.48 0.54
C SER A 27 -7.66 8.92 0.09
N LEU A 28 -7.13 9.79 0.96
CA LEU A 28 -6.83 11.18 0.61
C LEU A 28 -5.79 11.25 -0.52
N GLU A 29 -4.69 10.50 -0.38
CA GLU A 29 -3.63 10.40 -1.39
C GLU A 29 -4.19 9.96 -2.75
N LYS A 30 -4.95 8.86 -2.77
CA LYS A 30 -5.56 8.35 -4.02
C LYS A 30 -6.46 9.40 -4.69
N SER A 31 -7.29 10.09 -3.91
CA SER A 31 -8.18 11.13 -4.45
C SER A 31 -7.42 12.33 -5.01
N GLY A 32 -6.35 12.76 -4.32
CA GLY A 32 -5.46 13.84 -4.75
C GLY A 32 -4.72 13.48 -6.03
N ASN A 33 -4.16 12.27 -6.09
CA ASN A 33 -3.37 11.80 -7.25
C ASN A 33 -4.22 11.67 -8.51
N ILE A 34 -5.44 11.17 -8.41
CA ILE A 34 -6.39 11.15 -9.54
C ILE A 34 -6.68 12.58 -10.01
N LEU A 35 -6.92 13.52 -9.08
CA LEU A 35 -7.23 14.90 -9.43
C LEU A 35 -6.04 15.61 -10.11
N ILE A 36 -4.81 15.36 -9.66
CA ILE A 36 -3.58 15.88 -10.28
C ILE A 36 -3.39 15.27 -11.67
N ALA A 37 -3.55 13.95 -11.81
CA ALA A 37 -3.43 13.26 -13.10
C ALA A 37 -4.44 13.80 -14.12
N LEU A 38 -5.71 13.98 -13.72
CA LEU A 38 -6.77 14.51 -14.59
C LEU A 38 -6.53 15.95 -15.05
N ARG A 39 -5.74 16.74 -14.31
CA ARG A 39 -5.36 18.11 -14.69
C ARG A 39 -4.08 18.18 -15.50
N SER A 40 -3.26 17.14 -15.48
CA SER A 40 -1.94 17.11 -16.12
C SER A 40 -1.98 16.61 -17.55
N VAL A 41 -3.08 16.00 -17.98
CA VAL A 41 -3.21 15.34 -19.29
C VAL A 41 -4.45 15.83 -20.04
N GLU A 42 -4.35 15.85 -21.37
CA GLU A 42 -5.44 16.30 -22.25
C GLU A 42 -6.64 15.33 -22.20
N GLN A 43 -7.86 15.83 -22.41
CA GLN A 43 -9.12 15.07 -22.26
C GLN A 43 -9.15 13.77 -23.09
N ARG A 44 -8.46 13.73 -24.23
CA ARG A 44 -8.38 12.58 -25.12
C ARG A 44 -7.59 11.40 -24.53
N ASP A 45 -6.59 11.67 -23.70
CA ASP A 45 -5.63 10.66 -23.22
C ASP A 45 -5.82 10.27 -21.74
N LYS A 46 -6.79 10.90 -21.05
CA LYS A 46 -7.09 10.66 -19.62
C LYS A 46 -7.33 9.19 -19.30
N ASN A 47 -8.22 8.56 -20.06
CA ASN A 47 -8.62 7.18 -19.80
C ASN A 47 -7.48 6.20 -20.11
N LEU A 48 -6.66 6.51 -21.12
CA LEU A 48 -5.51 5.69 -21.48
C LEU A 48 -4.46 5.69 -20.35
N ILE A 49 -4.07 6.87 -19.88
CA ILE A 49 -3.02 6.99 -18.85
C ILE A 49 -3.48 6.40 -17.52
N MET A 50 -4.74 6.63 -17.12
CA MET A 50 -5.30 6.03 -15.90
C MET A 50 -5.35 4.51 -16.01
N GLY A 51 -5.85 3.97 -17.12
CA GLY A 51 -5.97 2.51 -17.31
C GLY A 51 -4.62 1.80 -17.42
N VAL A 52 -3.68 2.36 -18.20
CA VAL A 52 -2.33 1.79 -18.36
C VAL A 52 -1.54 1.88 -17.06
N GLY A 53 -1.64 3.01 -16.35
CA GLY A 53 -1.01 3.19 -15.04
C GLY A 53 -1.45 2.12 -14.04
N GLU A 54 -2.76 1.96 -13.84
CA GLU A 54 -3.29 0.96 -12.89
C GLU A 54 -2.93 -0.47 -13.29
N THR A 55 -2.96 -0.78 -14.59
CA THR A 55 -2.62 -2.12 -15.11
C THR A 55 -1.16 -2.48 -14.82
N PHE A 56 -0.25 -1.52 -14.95
CA PHE A 56 1.18 -1.76 -14.74
C PHE A 56 1.50 -2.10 -13.27
N PHE A 57 0.80 -1.49 -12.31
CA PHE A 57 0.97 -1.80 -10.89
C PHE A 57 0.23 -3.07 -10.46
N PHE A 58 -0.82 -3.49 -11.19
CA PHE A 58 -1.62 -4.66 -10.83
C PHE A 58 -0.87 -6.00 -10.94
N ILE A 59 0.18 -6.10 -11.76
CA ILE A 59 1.01 -7.31 -11.88
C ILE A 59 2.04 -7.44 -10.75
N PRO A 60 2.90 -6.44 -10.46
CA PRO A 60 3.90 -6.54 -9.40
C PRO A 60 3.28 -6.55 -8.00
N TYR A 61 2.13 -5.89 -7.81
CA TYR A 61 1.46 -5.81 -6.51
C TYR A 61 1.14 -7.19 -5.90
N PRO A 62 0.37 -8.09 -6.53
CA PRO A 62 0.06 -9.41 -5.96
C PRO A 62 1.28 -10.32 -5.85
N ILE A 63 2.32 -10.13 -6.69
CA ILE A 63 3.56 -10.91 -6.59
C ILE A 63 4.30 -10.57 -5.28
N VAL A 64 4.48 -9.27 -5.02
CA VAL A 64 5.15 -8.79 -3.80
C VAL A 64 4.32 -9.14 -2.56
N PHE A 65 3.02 -8.83 -2.57
CA PHE A 65 2.15 -9.14 -1.44
C PHE A 65 1.97 -10.65 -1.23
N GLY A 66 2.01 -11.46 -2.30
CA GLY A 66 2.06 -12.92 -2.21
C GLY A 66 3.31 -13.41 -1.47
N ALA A 67 4.48 -12.89 -1.83
CA ALA A 67 5.73 -13.23 -1.13
C ALA A 67 5.71 -12.81 0.36
N ILE A 68 5.07 -11.68 0.67
CA ILE A 68 4.87 -11.23 2.06
C ILE A 68 3.97 -12.22 2.82
N ILE A 69 2.88 -12.68 2.22
CA ILE A 69 1.97 -13.67 2.81
C ILE A 69 2.71 -15.00 3.04
N ASP A 70 3.48 -15.45 2.05
CA ASP A 70 4.27 -16.67 2.13
C ASP A 70 5.29 -16.63 3.28
N SER A 71 5.83 -15.44 3.60
CA SER A 71 6.77 -15.27 4.72
C SER A 71 6.16 -15.56 6.10
N SER A 72 4.83 -15.48 6.26
CA SER A 72 4.14 -15.79 7.51
C SER A 72 3.66 -17.25 7.58
N CYS A 73 4.06 -18.11 6.65
CA CYS A 73 3.66 -19.50 6.66
C CYS A 73 4.33 -20.28 7.80
N LEU A 74 3.52 -21.01 8.58
CA LEU A 74 3.99 -21.90 9.64
C LEU A 74 4.16 -23.34 9.16
N MET A 75 3.33 -23.78 8.19
CA MET A 75 3.33 -25.14 7.68
C MET A 75 3.04 -25.18 6.19
N TRP A 76 4.01 -25.63 5.41
CA TRP A 76 3.92 -25.81 3.96
C TRP A 76 3.28 -27.15 3.61
N ASP A 77 2.43 -27.16 2.58
CA ASP A 77 2.03 -28.40 1.90
C ASP A 77 3.23 -28.95 1.14
N GLU A 78 3.53 -30.23 1.30
CA GLU A 78 4.55 -30.91 0.53
C GLU A 78 3.95 -32.15 -0.13
N LYS A 79 3.89 -32.13 -1.47
CA LYS A 79 3.44 -33.27 -2.26
C LYS A 79 4.58 -33.75 -3.14
N CYS A 80 4.99 -35.00 -2.94
CA CYS A 80 6.09 -35.63 -3.66
C CYS A 80 7.40 -34.79 -3.60
N GLY A 81 7.72 -34.22 -2.43
CA GLY A 81 8.92 -33.42 -2.22
C GLY A 81 8.91 -32.03 -2.88
N LYS A 82 7.76 -31.58 -3.41
CA LYS A 82 7.58 -30.22 -3.93
C LYS A 82 6.73 -29.40 -2.96
N ARG A 83 7.20 -28.18 -2.69
CA ARG A 83 6.49 -27.18 -1.88
C ARG A 83 5.25 -26.67 -2.64
N GLY A 84 4.10 -26.82 -2.01
CA GLY A 84 2.79 -26.35 -2.46
C GLY A 84 2.34 -25.09 -1.71
N ASN A 85 1.02 -24.96 -1.50
CA ASN A 85 0.44 -23.85 -0.75
C ASN A 85 0.71 -24.00 0.76
N CYS A 86 0.66 -22.91 1.51
CA CYS A 86 0.70 -22.98 2.97
C CYS A 86 -0.66 -23.42 3.54
N TRP A 87 -0.66 -24.28 4.56
CA TRP A 87 -1.87 -24.72 5.26
C TRP A 87 -2.25 -23.80 6.43
N VAL A 88 -1.25 -23.29 7.14
CA VAL A 88 -1.45 -22.49 8.35
C VAL A 88 -0.54 -21.28 8.34
N TYR A 89 -1.15 -20.10 8.39
CA TYR A 89 -0.45 -18.82 8.48
C TYR A 89 -0.49 -18.29 9.91
N ASP A 90 0.58 -17.62 10.31
CA ASP A 90 0.64 -16.85 11.54
C ASP A 90 -0.15 -15.53 11.38
N ASN A 91 -1.31 -15.44 12.04
CA ASN A 91 -2.20 -14.28 11.95
C ASN A 91 -1.61 -12.99 12.51
N GLU A 92 -0.66 -13.05 13.44
CA GLU A 92 -0.02 -11.87 13.99
C GLU A 92 1.05 -11.35 13.03
N LYS A 93 1.92 -12.21 12.52
CA LYS A 93 2.90 -11.80 11.51
C LYS A 93 2.22 -11.31 10.24
N LEU A 94 1.20 -12.03 9.79
CA LEU A 94 0.45 -11.69 8.58
C LEU A 94 -0.16 -10.29 8.67
N ARG A 95 -0.82 -9.94 9.79
CA ARG A 95 -1.44 -8.62 9.94
C ARG A 95 -0.41 -7.49 9.92
N TYR A 96 0.69 -7.64 10.66
CA TYR A 96 1.73 -6.61 10.75
C TYR A 96 2.52 -6.47 9.47
N TYR A 97 2.83 -7.57 8.78
CA TYR A 97 3.56 -7.50 7.52
C TYR A 97 2.72 -6.88 6.41
N LEU A 98 1.45 -7.26 6.28
CA LEU A 98 0.57 -6.67 5.26
C LEU A 98 0.31 -5.18 5.51
N HIS A 99 -0.09 -4.83 6.74
CA HIS A 99 -0.41 -3.43 7.07
C HIS A 99 0.83 -2.57 7.20
N GLY A 100 1.92 -3.10 7.73
CA GLY A 100 3.22 -2.44 7.80
C GLY A 100 3.78 -2.15 6.40
N ALA A 101 3.78 -3.13 5.50
CA ALA A 101 4.21 -2.90 4.12
C ALA A 101 3.34 -1.84 3.42
N THR A 102 2.03 -1.90 3.62
CA THR A 102 1.09 -0.89 3.09
C THR A 102 1.39 0.50 3.64
N PHE A 103 1.61 0.62 4.95
CA PHE A 103 1.93 1.89 5.62
C PHE A 103 3.25 2.47 5.11
N VAL A 104 4.29 1.64 4.96
CA VAL A 104 5.57 2.07 4.37
C VAL A 104 5.37 2.58 2.94
N CYS A 105 4.65 1.83 2.09
CA CYS A 105 4.37 2.28 0.72
C CYS A 105 3.61 3.62 0.68
N ILE A 106 2.59 3.79 1.53
CA ILE A 106 1.83 5.03 1.63
C ILE A 106 2.74 6.18 2.09
N THR A 107 3.55 5.99 3.14
CA THR A 107 4.42 7.07 3.63
C THR A 107 5.44 7.52 2.57
N VAL A 108 6.00 6.57 1.80
CA VAL A 108 6.89 6.90 0.67
C VAL A 108 6.13 7.63 -0.43
N GLY A 109 4.92 7.18 -0.79
CA GLY A 109 4.03 7.83 -1.76
C GLY A 109 3.69 9.27 -1.34
N SER A 110 3.21 9.43 -0.11
CA SER A 110 2.90 10.73 0.49
C SER A 110 4.11 11.68 0.49
N VAL A 111 5.32 11.20 0.78
CA VAL A 111 6.54 12.04 0.70
C VAL A 111 6.82 12.48 -0.74
N PHE A 112 6.67 11.58 -1.70
CA PHE A 112 6.81 11.89 -3.12
C PHE A 112 5.76 12.91 -3.58
N ASP A 113 4.50 12.73 -3.21
CA ASP A 113 3.41 13.64 -3.55
C ASP A 113 3.61 15.02 -2.91
N LEU A 114 4.06 15.09 -1.64
CA LEU A 114 4.42 16.35 -1.01
C LEU A 114 5.60 17.04 -1.71
N ALA A 115 6.59 16.28 -2.17
CA ALA A 115 7.71 16.81 -2.93
C ALA A 115 7.27 17.36 -4.30
N THR A 116 6.41 16.62 -5.02
CA THR A 116 5.86 17.06 -6.31
C THR A 116 4.90 18.24 -6.17
N LEU A 117 4.22 18.40 -5.03
CA LEU A 117 3.42 19.60 -4.72
C LEU A 117 4.29 20.81 -4.36
N LYS A 118 5.41 20.60 -3.64
CA LYS A 118 6.35 21.67 -3.28
C LYS A 118 7.10 22.25 -4.49
N HIS A 119 7.37 21.43 -5.51
CA HIS A 119 8.08 21.85 -6.71
C HIS A 119 7.37 22.99 -7.51
N PRO A 120 6.07 22.88 -7.88
CA PRO A 120 5.34 23.95 -8.55
C PRO A 120 5.04 25.14 -7.64
N THR A 121 4.90 24.96 -6.32
CA THR A 121 4.77 26.11 -5.40
C THR A 121 6.05 26.93 -5.35
N HIS A 122 7.23 26.28 -5.32
CA HIS A 122 8.51 26.98 -5.39
C HIS A 122 8.68 27.74 -6.72
N HIS A 123 8.23 27.16 -7.85
CA HIS A 123 8.24 27.85 -9.14
C HIS A 123 7.28 29.06 -9.19
N LYS A 124 6.06 28.93 -8.64
CA LYS A 124 5.09 30.05 -8.58
C LYS A 124 5.54 31.17 -7.64
N GLU A 125 6.11 30.84 -6.49
CA GLU A 125 6.61 31.82 -5.53
C GLU A 125 7.82 32.59 -6.11
N SER A 126 8.69 31.87 -6.83
CA SER A 126 9.80 32.49 -7.57
C SER A 126 9.30 33.40 -8.70
N ALA A 127 8.30 32.99 -9.49
CA ALA A 127 7.74 33.80 -10.58
C ALA A 127 6.97 35.04 -10.10
N THR A 128 6.38 34.99 -8.89
CA THR A 128 5.65 36.13 -8.30
C THR A 128 6.59 37.13 -7.63
N LYS A 129 7.77 36.69 -7.18
CA LYS A 129 8.80 37.55 -6.58
C LYS A 129 9.59 38.39 -7.60
N TYR A 130 9.54 38.01 -8.89
CA TYR A 130 10.19 38.74 -10.00
C TYR A 130 9.20 39.55 -10.86
N ARG A 131 7.96 39.72 -10.41
CA ARG A 131 6.95 40.60 -11.02
C ARG A 131 6.60 41.73 -10.05
#